data_AF-R0B3Q6-F1
#
_entry.id   AF-R0B3Q6-F1
#
_cell.length_a   1.000
_cell.length_b   1.000
_cell.length_c   1.000
_cell.angle_alpha   90.00
_cell.angle_beta   90.00
_cell.angle_gamma   90.00
#
_symmetry.space_group_name_H-M   'P 1'
#
loop_
_entity.id
_entity.type
_entity.pdbx_description
1 polymer ?
#
loop_
_entity_poly.entity_id
_entity_poly.type
_entity_poly.pdbx_seq_one_letter_code
_entity_poly.pdbx_strand_id
1 'polypeptide(L)'
;MAKGPIDIGEENMALNQEDMASNQETTEPNRQPRDRKAAETEAARLKGQETRRRNYEKRMEKQRLAALAAEEQRLKQRKRDEGFMREALRQAKKAAAIGDVPIGCVIVCGDRIIARGYNRRNADKSVLSHAEIISIKKACKKMGDWRLEDCTMYVTLEPCPMCAGAIVQARIPRIAVGCMNPKAGCAGSVLDMLHVPGFNHQAEVAEGVLEQECSKLMSDFFQNLRERKKK
;
A
#
# COMPACT_ATOMS: atom_id res chain seq x y z
N MET A 1 67.70 56.58 0.11
CA MET A 1 66.86 57.60 0.79
C MET A 1 65.89 56.82 1.66
N ALA A 2 65.83 56.85 3.00
CA ALA A 2 66.26 57.74 4.08
C ALA A 2 66.75 56.85 5.28
N LYS A 3 67.80 57.21 6.06
CA LYS A 3 67.79 58.00 7.32
C LYS A 3 66.57 57.66 8.21
N GLY A 4 66.63 57.22 9.47
CA GLY A 4 67.64 57.15 10.55
C GLY A 4 66.90 56.65 11.84
N PRO A 5 67.38 56.89 13.08
CA PRO A 5 67.99 55.83 13.91
C PRO A 5 67.56 55.82 15.41
N ILE A 6 68.35 55.11 16.25
CA ILE A 6 68.64 55.27 17.71
C ILE A 6 67.54 54.74 18.67
N ASP A 7 67.72 53.73 19.55
CA ASP A 7 68.72 53.36 20.59
C ASP A 7 68.77 54.29 21.82
N ILE A 8 69.22 53.73 22.95
CA ILE A 8 69.30 54.17 24.37
C ILE A 8 68.16 53.64 25.24
N GLY A 9 68.39 52.67 26.13
CA GLY A 9 69.28 52.75 27.31
C GLY A 9 68.34 52.93 28.52
N GLU A 10 68.47 52.35 29.70
CA GLU A 10 69.59 51.91 30.52
C GLU A 10 68.92 51.12 31.66
N GLU A 11 69.38 49.91 31.94
CA GLU A 11 70.32 49.60 33.02
C GLU A 11 69.68 49.41 34.39
N ASN A 12 69.86 48.18 34.86
CA ASN A 12 69.55 47.70 36.19
C ASN A 12 70.42 48.42 37.22
N MET A 13 69.84 48.74 38.36
CA MET A 13 70.58 48.97 39.59
C MET A 13 69.97 48.09 40.68
N ALA A 14 70.79 47.15 41.15
CA ALA A 14 71.09 46.85 42.56
C ALA A 14 69.92 46.74 43.57
N LEU A 15 69.93 45.94 44.63
CA LEU A 15 70.78 44.91 45.21
C LEU A 15 69.97 44.49 46.47
N ASN A 16 69.86 43.18 46.70
CA ASN A 16 69.90 42.47 47.99
C ASN A 16 69.07 42.84 49.23
N GLN A 17 68.72 41.72 49.90
CA GLN A 17 68.44 41.48 51.33
C GLN A 17 67.00 41.77 51.78
N GLU A 18 66.19 40.71 51.85
CA GLU A 18 66.00 39.83 53.02
C GLU A 18 65.21 40.55 54.12
N ASP A 19 63.93 40.21 54.28
CA ASP A 19 63.39 39.87 55.59
C ASP A 19 61.95 39.31 55.55
N MET A 20 61.80 38.20 56.28
CA MET A 20 60.70 37.89 57.19
C MET A 20 59.25 37.94 56.67
N ALA A 21 58.75 36.73 56.40
CA ALA A 21 57.44 36.21 56.82
C ALA A 21 56.23 37.16 56.74
N SER A 22 55.41 36.98 55.70
CA SER A 22 53.97 37.06 55.88
C SER A 22 53.30 35.88 55.17
N ASN A 23 52.65 35.05 55.98
CA ASN A 23 51.60 34.14 55.54
C ASN A 23 50.57 34.96 54.76
N GLN A 24 50.58 34.82 53.45
CA GLN A 24 49.38 34.95 52.66
C GLN A 24 49.23 33.64 51.90
N GLU A 25 48.50 32.71 52.52
CA GLU A 25 47.73 31.73 51.75
C GLU A 25 46.94 32.52 50.72
N THR A 26 47.45 32.58 49.49
CA THR A 26 46.60 32.85 48.35
C THR A 26 45.67 31.65 48.26
N THR A 27 44.53 31.74 48.93
CA THR A 27 43.41 30.85 48.68
C THR A 27 43.05 31.02 47.21
N GLU A 28 43.57 30.13 46.36
CA GLU A 28 42.98 29.92 45.05
C GLU A 28 41.48 29.69 45.30
N PRO A 29 40.58 30.42 44.63
CA PRO A 29 39.17 30.13 44.79
C PRO A 29 38.97 28.70 44.27
N ASN A 30 38.60 27.79 45.18
CA ASN A 30 38.28 26.40 44.91
C ASN A 30 37.16 26.31 43.84
N ARG A 31 37.54 26.41 42.56
CA ARG A 31 36.65 26.31 41.39
C ARG A 31 36.31 24.85 41.02
N GLN A 32 36.72 23.87 41.81
CA GLN A 32 36.80 22.49 41.34
C GLN A 32 35.53 21.60 41.48
N PRO A 33 34.47 21.93 42.27
CA PRO A 33 33.26 21.09 42.31
C PRO A 33 32.13 21.49 41.35
N ARG A 34 31.88 22.79 41.14
CA ARG A 34 30.75 23.30 40.34
C ARG A 34 30.94 23.10 38.83
N ASP A 35 32.17 23.28 38.35
CA ASP A 35 32.50 23.14 36.92
C ASP A 35 32.50 21.67 36.46
N ARG A 36 32.91 20.73 37.33
CA ARG A 36 32.81 19.29 37.07
C ARG A 36 31.36 18.81 37.01
N LYS A 37 30.53 19.21 37.98
CA LYS A 37 29.11 18.84 38.00
C LYS A 37 28.34 19.41 36.81
N ALA A 38 28.67 20.65 36.39
CA ALA A 38 28.13 21.26 35.18
C ALA A 38 28.56 20.50 33.92
N ALA A 39 29.84 20.14 33.80
CA ALA A 39 30.37 19.34 32.70
C ALA A 39 29.76 17.92 32.64
N GLU A 40 29.52 17.27 33.79
CA GLU A 40 28.84 15.98 33.89
C GLU A 40 27.38 16.06 33.45
N THR A 41 26.64 17.12 33.85
CA THR A 41 25.26 17.34 33.36
C THR A 41 25.21 17.62 31.85
N GLU A 42 26.18 18.36 31.32
CA GLU A 42 26.26 18.65 29.89
C GLU A 42 26.62 17.39 29.08
N ALA A 43 27.57 16.59 29.55
CA ALA A 43 27.90 15.30 28.97
C ALA A 43 26.69 14.33 28.99
N ALA A 44 25.93 14.30 30.09
CA ALA A 44 24.70 13.52 30.18
C ALA A 44 23.61 14.01 29.22
N ARG A 45 23.47 15.33 29.03
CA ARG A 45 22.55 15.95 28.06
C ARG A 45 22.91 15.58 26.62
N LEU A 46 24.18 15.71 26.25
CA LEU A 46 24.70 15.36 24.91
C LEU A 46 24.50 13.86 24.63
N LYS A 47 24.84 12.98 25.57
CA LYS A 47 24.59 11.53 25.46
C LYS A 47 23.10 11.20 25.30
N GLY A 48 22.23 11.92 25.99
CA GLY A 48 20.77 11.83 25.84
C GLY A 48 20.28 12.27 24.46
N GLN A 49 20.83 13.36 23.92
CA GLN A 49 20.55 13.86 22.57
C GLN A 49 21.01 12.87 21.48
N GLU A 50 22.22 12.33 21.60
CA GLU A 50 22.74 11.29 20.70
C GLU A 50 21.89 10.02 20.74
N THR A 51 21.46 9.59 21.93
CA THR A 51 20.58 8.42 22.08
C THR A 51 19.24 8.67 21.40
N ARG A 52 18.64 9.85 21.57
CA ARG A 52 17.38 10.25 20.89
C ARG A 52 17.56 10.27 19.37
N ARG A 53 18.66 10.85 18.87
CA ARG A 53 19.00 10.87 17.45
C ARG A 53 19.12 9.46 16.88
N ARG A 54 19.90 8.59 17.52
CA ARG A 54 20.08 7.20 17.10
C ARG A 54 18.75 6.42 17.09
N ASN A 55 17.91 6.62 18.10
CA ASN A 55 16.59 5.98 18.16
C ASN A 55 15.64 6.50 17.08
N TYR A 56 15.68 7.80 16.80
CA TYR A 56 14.95 8.40 15.68
C TYR A 56 15.40 7.81 14.34
N GLU A 57 16.70 7.79 14.06
CA GLU A 57 17.28 7.22 12.84
C GLU A 57 16.88 5.73 12.67
N LYS A 58 17.00 4.92 13.73
CA LYS A 58 16.54 3.52 13.71
C LYS A 58 15.04 3.38 13.39
N ARG A 59 14.20 4.24 13.96
CA ARG A 59 12.75 4.24 13.71
C ARG A 59 12.44 4.62 12.26
N MET A 60 13.11 5.65 11.73
CA MET A 60 12.96 6.09 10.35
C MET A 60 13.41 5.00 9.37
N GLU A 61 14.53 4.34 9.65
CA GLU A 61 15.01 3.22 8.83
C GLU A 61 14.04 2.03 8.85
N LYS A 62 13.51 1.67 10.03
CA LYS A 62 12.48 0.63 10.14
C LYS A 62 11.23 0.98 9.32
N GLN A 63 10.79 2.24 9.34
CA GLN A 63 9.64 2.71 8.55
C GLN A 63 9.93 2.64 7.05
N ARG A 64 11.14 3.03 6.63
CA ARG A 64 11.57 2.96 5.23
C ARG A 64 11.58 1.52 4.71
N LEU A 65 12.16 0.59 5.47
CA LEU A 65 12.18 -0.83 5.12
C LEU A 65 10.77 -1.43 5.04
N ALA A 66 9.89 -1.07 5.98
CA ALA A 66 8.49 -1.50 5.95
C ALA A 66 7.74 -0.96 4.73
N ALA A 67 8.00 0.29 4.32
CA ALA A 67 7.41 0.88 3.12
C ALA A 67 7.86 0.15 1.84
N LEU A 68 9.16 -0.15 1.72
CA LEU A 68 9.71 -0.90 0.58
C LEU A 68 9.14 -2.32 0.49
N ALA A 69 9.05 -3.02 1.63
CA ALA A 69 8.45 -4.36 1.68
C ALA A 69 6.96 -4.34 1.30
N ALA A 70 6.21 -3.34 1.76
CA ALA A 70 4.80 -3.16 1.41
C ALA A 70 4.62 -2.86 -0.09
N GLU A 71 5.51 -2.06 -0.68
CA GLU A 71 5.52 -1.78 -2.12
C GLU A 71 5.81 -3.04 -2.95
N GLU A 72 6.80 -3.83 -2.55
CA GLU A 72 7.13 -5.10 -3.20
C GLU A 72 5.94 -6.07 -3.15
N GLN A 73 5.27 -6.18 -2.00
CA GLN A 73 4.09 -7.02 -1.83
C GLN A 73 2.92 -6.55 -2.71
N ARG A 74 2.67 -5.24 -2.80
CA ARG A 74 1.66 -4.66 -3.69
C ARG A 74 1.94 -4.98 -5.15
N LEU A 75 3.20 -4.87 -5.58
CA LEU A 75 3.59 -5.19 -6.96
C LEU A 75 3.38 -6.68 -7.27
N LYS A 76 3.73 -7.57 -6.34
CA LYS A 76 3.47 -9.01 -6.47
C LYS A 76 1.97 -9.29 -6.59
N GLN A 77 1.15 -8.67 -5.72
CA GLN A 77 -0.30 -8.84 -5.76
C GLN A 77 -0.90 -8.32 -7.07
N ARG A 78 -0.48 -7.14 -7.56
CA ARG A 78 -0.94 -6.61 -8.85
C ARG A 78 -0.61 -7.55 -10.02
N LYS A 79 0.61 -8.08 -10.08
CA LYS A 79 1.00 -9.06 -11.13
C LYS A 79 0.15 -10.31 -11.07
N ARG A 80 -0.15 -10.81 -9.86
CA ARG A 80 -1.03 -11.96 -9.64
C ARG A 80 -2.45 -11.67 -10.11
N ASP A 81 -2.97 -10.50 -9.76
CA ASP A 81 -4.31 -10.07 -10.16
C ASP A 81 -4.44 -9.95 -11.68
N GLU A 82 -3.44 -9.36 -12.36
CA GLU A 82 -3.41 -9.31 -13.83
C GLU A 82 -3.37 -10.73 -14.45
N GLY A 83 -2.61 -11.65 -13.87
CA GLY A 83 -2.56 -13.04 -14.31
C GLY A 83 -3.93 -13.71 -14.31
N PHE A 84 -4.66 -13.60 -13.21
CA PHE A 84 -6.01 -14.17 -13.10
C PHE A 84 -7.07 -13.38 -13.87
N MET A 85 -6.93 -12.06 -14.01
CA MET A 85 -7.83 -11.27 -14.83
C MET A 85 -7.71 -11.63 -16.32
N ARG A 86 -6.52 -11.99 -16.81
CA ARG A 86 -6.37 -12.53 -18.18
C ARG A 86 -7.17 -13.84 -18.35
N GLU A 87 -7.27 -14.68 -17.33
CA GLU A 87 -8.11 -15.88 -17.35
C GLU A 87 -9.61 -15.53 -17.39
N ALA A 88 -10.04 -14.50 -16.66
CA ALA A 88 -11.39 -13.96 -16.74
C ALA A 88 -11.69 -13.39 -18.14
N LEU A 89 -10.77 -12.64 -18.74
CA LEU A 89 -10.87 -12.16 -20.13
C LEU A 89 -10.99 -13.30 -21.14
N ARG A 90 -10.29 -14.43 -20.94
CA ARG A 90 -10.50 -15.62 -21.77
C ARG A 90 -11.93 -16.16 -21.66
N GLN A 91 -12.56 -16.09 -20.49
CA GLN A 91 -13.97 -16.46 -20.34
C GLN A 91 -14.90 -15.41 -21.00
N ALA A 92 -14.61 -14.12 -20.86
CA ALA A 92 -15.36 -13.05 -21.51
C ALA A 92 -15.39 -13.20 -23.04
N LYS A 93 -14.28 -13.61 -23.65
CA LYS A 93 -14.20 -13.93 -25.09
C LYS A 93 -15.11 -15.10 -25.49
N LYS A 94 -15.34 -16.08 -24.60
CA LYS A 94 -16.31 -17.17 -24.84
C LYS A 94 -17.75 -16.67 -24.85
N ALA A 95 -18.12 -15.73 -23.97
CA ALA A 95 -19.43 -15.09 -24.01
C ALA A 95 -19.63 -14.34 -25.34
N ALA A 96 -18.63 -13.56 -25.76
CA ALA A 96 -18.67 -12.85 -27.04
C ALA A 96 -18.89 -13.80 -28.23
N ALA A 97 -18.20 -14.95 -28.23
CA ALA A 97 -18.27 -15.94 -29.31
C ALA A 97 -19.66 -16.55 -29.48
N ILE A 98 -20.46 -16.61 -28.42
CA ILE A 98 -21.86 -17.08 -28.46
C ILE A 98 -22.88 -15.94 -28.59
N GLY A 99 -22.41 -14.71 -28.83
CA GLY A 99 -23.27 -13.52 -28.98
C GLY A 99 -23.80 -12.94 -27.67
N ASP A 100 -23.27 -13.37 -26.52
CA ASP A 100 -23.58 -12.79 -25.22
C ASP A 100 -22.62 -11.65 -24.84
N VAL A 101 -23.08 -10.75 -23.98
CA VAL A 101 -22.26 -9.62 -23.49
C VAL A 101 -20.95 -10.17 -22.89
N PRO A 102 -19.77 -9.64 -23.27
CA PRO A 102 -18.48 -10.27 -22.99
C PRO A 102 -18.03 -10.03 -21.55
N ILE A 103 -18.59 -10.80 -20.62
CA ILE A 103 -18.24 -10.76 -19.20
C ILE A 103 -17.72 -12.14 -18.81
N GLY A 104 -16.57 -12.15 -18.14
CA GLY A 104 -15.92 -13.35 -17.65
C GLY A 104 -15.57 -13.24 -16.18
N CYS A 105 -15.54 -14.38 -15.52
CA CYS A 105 -15.23 -14.48 -14.10
C CYS A 105 -14.41 -15.76 -13.83
N VAL A 106 -13.44 -15.66 -12.92
CA VAL A 106 -12.77 -16.81 -12.32
C VAL A 106 -12.75 -16.67 -10.80
N ILE A 107 -12.79 -17.79 -10.09
CA ILE A 107 -12.62 -17.83 -8.63
C ILE A 107 -11.38 -18.68 -8.33
N VAL A 108 -10.53 -18.14 -7.47
CA VAL A 108 -9.22 -18.68 -7.10
C VAL A 108 -9.22 -18.99 -5.61
N CYS A 109 -8.67 -20.14 -5.22
CA CYS A 109 -8.40 -20.51 -3.83
C CYS A 109 -6.90 -20.83 -3.72
N GLY A 110 -6.17 -20.13 -2.85
CA GLY A 110 -4.70 -20.13 -2.91
C GLY A 110 -4.23 -19.67 -4.28
N ASP A 111 -3.40 -20.45 -4.98
CA ASP A 111 -2.93 -20.16 -6.35
C ASP A 111 -3.69 -20.91 -7.46
N ARG A 112 -4.83 -21.54 -7.11
CA ARG A 112 -5.55 -22.44 -8.02
C ARG A 112 -6.90 -21.86 -8.41
N ILE A 113 -7.16 -21.77 -9.70
CA ILE A 113 -8.52 -21.46 -10.21
C ILE A 113 -9.42 -22.67 -9.97
N ILE A 114 -10.38 -22.53 -9.07
CA ILE A 114 -11.36 -23.56 -8.73
C ILE A 114 -12.63 -23.47 -9.57
N ALA A 115 -12.93 -22.29 -10.14
CA ALA A 115 -14.10 -22.09 -10.99
C ALA A 115 -13.87 -21.06 -12.09
N ARG A 116 -14.59 -21.25 -13.21
CA ARG A 116 -14.60 -20.35 -14.37
C ARG A 116 -16.04 -20.19 -14.87
N GLY A 117 -16.43 -18.96 -15.15
CA GLY A 117 -17.76 -18.58 -15.62
C GLY A 117 -17.67 -17.47 -16.65
N TYR A 118 -18.65 -17.42 -17.54
CA TYR A 118 -18.86 -16.32 -18.46
C TYR A 118 -20.35 -16.10 -18.61
N ASN A 119 -20.74 -14.89 -18.99
CA ASN A 119 -22.13 -14.54 -19.20
C ASN A 119 -22.75 -15.44 -20.28
N ARG A 120 -23.91 -16.03 -19.95
CA ARG A 120 -24.72 -16.90 -20.81
C ARG A 120 -26.19 -16.51 -20.78
N ARG A 121 -26.52 -15.28 -20.35
CA ARG A 121 -27.91 -14.84 -20.16
C ARG A 121 -28.79 -15.07 -21.40
N ASN A 122 -28.32 -14.70 -22.59
CA ASN A 122 -29.11 -14.88 -23.81
C ASN A 122 -29.11 -16.33 -24.29
N ALA A 123 -28.01 -17.05 -24.10
CA ALA A 123 -27.91 -18.47 -24.49
C ALA A 123 -28.79 -19.37 -23.62
N ASP A 124 -28.74 -19.20 -22.30
CA ASP A 124 -29.46 -20.03 -21.33
C ASP A 124 -30.88 -19.50 -21.03
N LYS A 125 -31.28 -18.38 -21.65
CA LYS A 125 -32.58 -17.70 -21.43
C LYS A 125 -32.89 -17.45 -19.95
N SER A 126 -31.86 -17.09 -19.18
CA SER A 126 -31.96 -16.97 -17.72
C SER A 126 -31.22 -15.75 -17.20
N VAL A 127 -31.94 -14.93 -16.43
CA VAL A 127 -31.39 -13.73 -15.77
C VAL A 127 -30.29 -14.04 -14.76
N LEU A 128 -30.24 -15.27 -14.25
CA LEU A 128 -29.23 -15.72 -13.28
C LEU A 128 -27.91 -16.14 -13.94
N SER A 129 -27.84 -16.22 -15.26
CA SER A 129 -26.69 -16.78 -15.99
C SER A 129 -25.55 -15.78 -16.21
N HIS A 130 -25.25 -15.00 -15.16
CA HIS A 130 -24.11 -14.09 -15.09
C HIS A 130 -22.82 -14.85 -14.77
N ALA A 131 -21.67 -14.28 -15.17
CA ALA A 131 -20.37 -14.93 -15.04
C ALA A 131 -20.05 -15.26 -13.56
N GLU A 132 -20.35 -14.34 -12.67
CA GLU A 132 -20.09 -14.41 -11.22
C GLU A 132 -20.95 -15.50 -10.58
N ILE A 133 -22.26 -15.52 -10.88
CA ILE A 133 -23.19 -16.54 -10.37
C ILE A 133 -22.79 -17.95 -10.83
N ILE A 134 -22.45 -18.09 -12.12
CA ILE A 134 -21.98 -19.36 -12.68
C ILE A 134 -20.68 -19.80 -12.00
N SER A 135 -19.75 -18.87 -11.77
CA SER A 135 -18.49 -19.15 -11.07
C SER A 135 -18.71 -19.55 -9.62
N ILE A 136 -19.53 -18.82 -8.85
CA ILE A 136 -19.88 -19.15 -7.46
C ILE A 136 -20.47 -20.55 -7.39
N LYS A 137 -21.48 -20.85 -8.21
CA LYS A 137 -22.11 -22.18 -8.24
C LYS A 137 -21.10 -23.31 -8.48
N LYS A 138 -20.15 -23.10 -9.41
CA LYS A 138 -19.09 -24.08 -9.71
C LYS A 138 -18.08 -24.18 -8.57
N ALA A 139 -17.70 -23.07 -7.94
CA ALA A 139 -16.79 -23.04 -6.80
C ALA A 139 -17.40 -23.78 -5.61
N CYS A 140 -18.65 -23.49 -5.26
CA CYS A 140 -19.34 -24.19 -4.18
C CYS A 140 -19.39 -25.70 -4.43
N LYS A 141 -19.73 -26.12 -5.66
CA LYS A 141 -19.69 -27.55 -6.03
C LYS A 141 -18.30 -28.15 -5.91
N LYS A 142 -17.24 -27.41 -6.26
CA LYS A 142 -15.85 -27.88 -6.19
C LYS A 142 -15.35 -28.01 -4.75
N MET A 143 -15.78 -27.11 -3.87
CA MET A 143 -15.42 -27.11 -2.45
C MET A 143 -16.29 -28.07 -1.62
N GLY A 144 -17.50 -28.38 -2.08
CA GLY A 144 -18.48 -29.13 -1.28
C GLY A 144 -19.13 -28.29 -0.17
N ASP A 145 -18.98 -26.96 -0.22
CA ASP A 145 -19.55 -26.00 0.72
C ASP A 145 -20.01 -24.75 -0.05
N TRP A 146 -20.95 -24.00 0.51
CA TRP A 146 -21.39 -22.70 -0.01
C TRP A 146 -20.47 -21.55 0.42
N ARG A 147 -19.70 -21.73 1.50
CA ARG A 147 -18.72 -20.74 1.97
C ARG A 147 -17.44 -20.77 1.13
N LEU A 148 -17.04 -19.60 0.65
CA LEU A 148 -15.84 -19.39 -0.18
C LEU A 148 -14.87 -18.43 0.51
N GLU A 149 -14.67 -18.62 1.82
CA GLU A 149 -13.91 -17.71 2.71
C GLU A 149 -12.42 -17.62 2.37
N ASP A 150 -11.84 -18.63 1.71
CA ASP A 150 -10.44 -18.65 1.27
C ASP A 150 -10.26 -18.26 -0.21
N CYS A 151 -11.29 -17.64 -0.82
CA CYS A 151 -11.32 -17.39 -2.25
C CYS A 151 -11.12 -15.92 -2.64
N THR A 152 -10.58 -15.69 -3.82
CA THR A 152 -10.61 -14.39 -4.51
C THR A 152 -11.36 -14.52 -5.82
N MET A 153 -12.31 -13.61 -6.07
CA MET A 153 -13.00 -13.52 -7.36
C MET A 153 -12.30 -12.51 -8.27
N TYR A 154 -12.17 -12.85 -9.55
CA TYR A 154 -11.73 -11.95 -10.60
C TYR A 154 -12.86 -11.83 -11.62
N VAL A 155 -13.33 -10.62 -11.90
CA VAL A 155 -14.44 -10.37 -12.82
C VAL A 155 -14.13 -9.19 -13.75
N THR A 156 -14.41 -9.34 -15.04
CA THR A 156 -14.01 -8.32 -16.04
C THR A 156 -14.84 -7.04 -15.98
N LEU A 157 -16.03 -7.07 -15.36
CA LEU A 157 -16.93 -5.94 -15.20
C LEU A 157 -17.45 -5.92 -13.76
N GLU A 158 -17.64 -4.73 -13.19
CA GLU A 158 -18.18 -4.57 -11.85
C GLU A 158 -19.50 -5.32 -11.63
N PRO A 159 -19.64 -6.07 -10.52
CA PRO A 159 -20.83 -6.84 -10.20
C PRO A 159 -22.10 -5.98 -10.12
N CYS A 160 -23.21 -6.50 -10.64
CA CYS A 160 -24.54 -5.89 -10.48
C CYS A 160 -25.17 -6.23 -9.10
N PRO A 161 -26.35 -5.72 -8.72
CA PRO A 161 -26.95 -5.99 -7.40
C PRO A 161 -27.08 -7.48 -7.08
N MET A 162 -27.47 -8.28 -8.08
CA MET A 162 -27.61 -9.74 -7.94
C MET A 162 -26.26 -10.41 -7.64
N CYS A 163 -25.22 -10.06 -8.39
CA CYS A 163 -23.89 -10.65 -8.24
C CYS A 163 -23.23 -10.19 -6.95
N ALA A 164 -23.36 -8.91 -6.58
CA ALA A 164 -22.86 -8.37 -5.33
C ALA A 164 -23.51 -9.04 -4.11
N GLY A 165 -24.84 -9.21 -4.13
CA GLY A 165 -25.53 -9.98 -3.09
C GLY A 165 -25.06 -11.43 -3.02
N ALA A 166 -24.81 -12.08 -4.15
CA ALA A 166 -24.28 -13.45 -4.17
C ALA A 166 -22.84 -13.54 -3.63
N ILE A 167 -21.98 -12.56 -3.90
CA ILE A 167 -20.62 -12.46 -3.35
C ILE A 167 -20.65 -12.40 -1.82
N VAL A 168 -21.53 -11.54 -1.26
CA VAL A 168 -21.75 -11.43 0.19
C VAL A 168 -22.23 -12.76 0.78
N GLN A 169 -23.26 -13.37 0.17
CA GLN A 169 -23.81 -14.64 0.65
C GLN A 169 -22.82 -15.81 0.55
N ALA A 170 -21.95 -15.81 -0.46
CA ALA A 170 -20.89 -16.81 -0.62
C ALA A 170 -19.67 -16.56 0.29
N ARG A 171 -19.63 -15.44 1.02
CA ARG A 171 -18.53 -15.05 1.92
C ARG A 171 -17.18 -14.93 1.23
N ILE A 172 -17.15 -14.45 -0.01
CA ILE A 172 -15.88 -14.21 -0.71
C ILE A 172 -15.22 -12.96 -0.10
N PRO A 173 -14.01 -13.06 0.49
CA PRO A 173 -13.38 -11.94 1.19
C PRO A 173 -12.82 -10.87 0.26
N ARG A 174 -12.52 -11.21 -0.99
CA ARG A 174 -11.87 -10.29 -1.93
C ARG A 174 -12.35 -10.49 -3.36
N ILE A 175 -12.58 -9.38 -4.04
CA ILE A 175 -12.82 -9.35 -5.48
C ILE A 175 -11.84 -8.40 -6.17
N ALA A 176 -11.45 -8.73 -7.40
CA ALA A 176 -10.71 -7.87 -8.30
C ALA A 176 -11.56 -7.63 -9.55
N VAL A 177 -11.79 -6.36 -9.86
CA VAL A 177 -12.68 -5.89 -10.91
C VAL A 177 -11.86 -5.30 -12.05
N GLY A 178 -12.24 -5.67 -13.28
CA GLY A 178 -11.62 -5.15 -14.50
C GLY A 178 -11.99 -3.69 -14.76
N CYS A 179 -13.22 -3.46 -15.19
CA CYS A 179 -13.78 -2.11 -15.38
C CYS A 179 -15.03 -1.87 -14.53
N MET A 180 -15.21 -0.62 -14.13
CA MET A 180 -16.39 -0.18 -13.36
C MET A 180 -17.63 -0.06 -14.26
N ASN A 181 -18.81 -0.22 -13.67
CA ASN A 181 -20.10 -0.24 -14.35
C ASN A 181 -20.99 0.93 -13.89
N PRO A 182 -20.90 2.11 -14.53
CA PRO A 182 -21.62 3.31 -14.09
C PRO A 182 -23.16 3.19 -14.19
N LYS A 183 -23.68 2.17 -14.89
CA LYS A 183 -25.13 2.00 -15.10
C LYS A 183 -25.80 1.02 -14.17
N ALA A 184 -25.05 0.08 -13.59
CA ALA A 184 -25.63 -1.01 -12.81
C ALA A 184 -24.67 -1.61 -11.77
N GLY A 185 -23.47 -1.06 -11.59
CA GLY A 185 -22.47 -1.58 -10.67
C GLY A 185 -22.85 -1.38 -9.22
N CYS A 186 -22.65 -2.41 -8.39
CA CYS A 186 -22.99 -2.41 -6.97
C CYS A 186 -21.78 -2.74 -6.07
N ALA A 187 -20.57 -2.46 -6.55
CA ALA A 187 -19.33 -2.52 -5.78
C ALA A 187 -18.65 -1.14 -5.70
N GLY A 188 -19.42 -0.05 -5.86
CA GLY A 188 -18.93 1.32 -5.80
C GLY A 188 -19.58 2.30 -6.78
N SER A 189 -20.10 1.84 -7.94
CA SER A 189 -20.65 2.75 -8.96
C SER A 189 -22.03 3.32 -8.63
N VAL A 190 -23.06 2.47 -8.61
CA VAL A 190 -24.46 2.90 -8.33
C VAL A 190 -24.75 2.73 -6.85
N LEU A 191 -24.32 1.61 -6.28
CA LEU A 191 -24.39 1.29 -4.86
C LEU A 191 -23.07 0.63 -4.45
N ASP A 192 -22.84 0.55 -3.15
CA ASP A 192 -21.77 -0.27 -2.60
C ASP A 192 -22.38 -1.33 -1.68
N MET A 193 -22.74 -2.48 -2.26
CA MET A 193 -23.32 -3.60 -1.53
C MET A 193 -22.26 -4.45 -0.82
N LEU A 194 -20.97 -4.26 -1.13
CA LEU A 194 -19.88 -5.08 -0.59
C LEU A 194 -19.30 -4.51 0.71
N HIS A 195 -19.61 -3.24 1.03
CA HIS A 195 -19.19 -2.58 2.25
C HIS A 195 -20.36 -2.10 3.14
N VAL A 196 -21.55 -2.68 3.01
CA VAL A 196 -22.69 -2.34 3.87
C VAL A 196 -22.43 -2.83 5.31
N PRO A 197 -22.37 -1.94 6.33
CA PRO A 197 -22.05 -2.34 7.70
C PRO A 197 -23.07 -3.30 8.32
N GLY A 198 -24.34 -3.25 7.87
CA GLY A 198 -25.40 -4.14 8.35
C GLY A 198 -25.38 -5.55 7.74
N PHE A 199 -24.54 -5.82 6.74
CA PHE A 199 -24.37 -7.17 6.20
C PHE A 199 -23.39 -7.97 7.06
N ASN A 200 -23.61 -9.29 7.09
CA ASN A 200 -22.83 -10.23 7.90
C ASN A 200 -21.48 -10.62 7.26
N HIS A 201 -21.15 -10.06 6.09
CA HIS A 201 -19.89 -10.24 5.38
C HIS A 201 -19.63 -9.01 4.49
N GLN A 202 -18.37 -8.61 4.39
CA GLN A 202 -17.89 -7.55 3.50
C GLN A 202 -16.71 -8.09 2.68
N ALA A 203 -16.50 -7.53 1.48
CA ALA A 203 -15.43 -7.96 0.59
C ALA A 203 -14.52 -6.81 0.20
N GLU A 204 -13.19 -7.01 0.28
CA GLU A 204 -12.20 -6.09 -0.28
C GLU A 204 -12.38 -6.01 -1.80
N VAL A 205 -12.38 -4.79 -2.36
CA VAL A 205 -12.50 -4.54 -3.79
C VAL A 205 -11.19 -3.95 -4.32
N ALA A 206 -10.54 -4.67 -5.24
CA ALA A 206 -9.45 -4.15 -6.05
C ALA A 206 -9.97 -3.77 -7.43
N GLU A 207 -9.89 -2.49 -7.79
CA GLU A 207 -10.43 -1.97 -9.05
C GLU A 207 -9.35 -1.78 -10.12
N GLY A 208 -9.78 -1.67 -11.38
CA GLY A 208 -8.92 -1.25 -12.48
C GLY A 208 -7.94 -2.32 -13.00
N VAL A 209 -8.14 -3.60 -12.66
CA VAL A 209 -7.22 -4.67 -13.07
C VAL A 209 -7.40 -4.97 -14.56
N LEU A 210 -6.44 -4.57 -15.41
CA LEU A 210 -6.57 -4.66 -16.87
C LEU A 210 -7.83 -3.95 -17.41
N GLU A 211 -8.16 -2.79 -16.82
CA GLU A 211 -9.35 -2.02 -17.14
C GLU A 211 -9.50 -1.72 -18.63
N GLN A 212 -8.42 -1.27 -19.26
CA GLN A 212 -8.42 -0.90 -20.68
C GLN A 212 -8.80 -2.09 -21.56
N GLU A 213 -8.27 -3.29 -21.27
CA GLU A 213 -8.59 -4.51 -22.02
C GLU A 213 -10.06 -4.93 -21.82
N CYS A 214 -10.55 -4.86 -20.57
CA CYS A 214 -11.93 -5.20 -20.22
C CYS A 214 -12.93 -4.23 -20.88
N SER A 215 -12.67 -2.93 -20.78
CA SER A 215 -13.49 -1.87 -21.36
C SER A 215 -13.50 -1.92 -22.89
N LYS A 216 -12.33 -2.16 -23.51
CA LYS A 216 -12.23 -2.32 -24.96
C LYS A 216 -13.06 -3.48 -25.47
N LEU A 217 -12.97 -4.66 -24.83
CA LEU A 217 -13.75 -5.83 -25.23
C LEU A 217 -15.27 -5.56 -25.18
N MET A 218 -15.73 -4.86 -24.15
CA MET A 218 -17.14 -4.45 -24.01
C MET A 218 -17.56 -3.48 -25.12
N SER A 219 -16.75 -2.46 -25.38
CA SER A 219 -17.02 -1.43 -26.38
C SER A 219 -17.06 -1.99 -27.80
N ASP A 220 -16.08 -2.82 -28.16
CA ASP A 220 -15.98 -3.49 -29.45
C ASP A 220 -17.22 -4.40 -29.68
N PHE A 221 -17.67 -5.13 -28.65
CA PHE A 221 -18.87 -5.98 -28.74
C PHE A 221 -20.13 -5.18 -29.09
N PHE A 222 -20.41 -4.10 -28.36
CA PHE A 222 -21.62 -3.29 -28.63
C PHE A 222 -21.54 -2.52 -29.94
N GLN A 223 -20.34 -2.11 -30.37
CA GLN A 223 -20.15 -1.53 -31.71
C GLN A 223 -20.51 -2.53 -32.80
N ASN A 224 -19.94 -3.73 -32.75
CA ASN A 224 -20.24 -4.81 -33.70
C ASN A 224 -21.74 -5.17 -33.69
N LEU A 225 -22.38 -5.17 -32.51
CA LEU A 225 -23.81 -5.44 -32.40
C LEU A 225 -24.67 -4.37 -33.10
N ARG A 226 -24.30 -3.09 -32.98
CA ARG A 226 -25.01 -1.99 -33.66
C ARG A 226 -24.82 -2.06 -35.18
N GLU A 227 -23.62 -2.40 -35.64
CA GLU A 227 -23.32 -2.54 -37.08
C GLU A 227 -24.10 -3.70 -37.71
N ARG A 228 -24.24 -4.83 -37.02
CA ARG A 228 -25.05 -5.96 -37.48
C ARG A 228 -26.54 -5.66 -37.57
N LYS A 229 -27.08 -4.78 -36.72
CA LYS A 229 -28.49 -4.36 -36.76
C LYS A 229 -28.81 -3.36 -37.87
N LYS A 230 -27.78 -2.72 -38.45
CA LYS A 230 -27.94 -1.78 -39.58
C LYS A 230 -27.93 -2.48 -40.93
N LYS A 231 -27.47 -3.72 -41.00
CA LYS A 231 -27.52 -4.59 -42.18
C LYS A 231 -28.81 -5.40 -42.16
#